data_AF-A0A257ARF6-F1
#
_entry.id   AF-A0A257ARF6-F1
#
_cell.length_a   1.000
_cell.length_b   1.000
_cell.length_c   1.000
_cell.angle_alpha   90.00
_cell.angle_beta   90.00
_cell.angle_gamma   90.00
#
_symmetry.space_group_name_H-M   'P 1'
#
loop_
_entity.id
_entity.type
_entity.pdbx_description
1 polymer ?
#
loop_
_entity_poly.entity_id
_entity_poly.type
_entity_poly.pdbx_seq_one_letter_code
_entity_poly.pdbx_strand_id
1 'polypeptide(L)'
;MKVRTIMILVFANLLFVSSLIWFYPSTSDFRCDNPFWNGLSDAKASFNILEISSIAELPEEVEGVALLLIPYTPIEDWEIELLSSFLKRGGVLIVMDDYGYGGDLLRRLGIRDLIFTHELLLDPLFCYKNPKLPRAIRFSPEFHGVNDLALNHASTLEASGSVEVLAWSSSFSYLDLDGDLEHDYGEPMGVFAVAARLRMGGGWLIAVSDPSILINSMIDLYDNR
;
A
#
# COMPACT_ATOMS: atom_id res chain seq x y z
N MET A 1 20.06 28.20 48.25
CA MET A 1 20.11 28.77 46.88
C MET A 1 20.44 27.71 45.82
N LYS A 2 21.51 26.92 45.98
CA LYS A 2 21.91 25.87 45.00
C LYS A 2 20.82 24.83 44.70
N VAL A 3 20.11 24.31 45.72
CA VAL A 3 19.06 23.28 45.53
C VAL A 3 17.89 23.79 44.68
N ARG A 4 17.41 25.01 44.93
CA ARG A 4 16.31 25.62 44.15
C ARG A 4 16.73 25.85 42.69
N THR A 5 17.95 26.31 42.44
CA THR A 5 18.49 26.47 41.08
C THR A 5 18.59 25.12 40.36
N ILE A 6 19.06 24.07 41.05
CA ILE A 6 19.13 22.72 40.50
C ILE A 6 17.73 22.19 40.15
N MET A 7 16.73 22.36 41.04
CA MET A 7 15.36 21.93 40.76
C MET A 7 14.74 22.64 39.56
N ILE A 8 14.97 23.95 39.42
CA ILE A 8 14.48 24.71 38.25
C ILE A 8 15.14 24.20 36.96
N LEU A 9 16.44 23.91 36.98
CA LEU A 9 17.14 23.37 35.81
C LEU A 9 16.66 21.97 35.44
N VAL A 10 16.43 21.10 36.42
CA VAL A 10 15.87 19.75 36.18
C VAL A 10 14.46 19.86 35.59
N PHE A 11 13.62 20.73 36.14
CA PHE A 11 12.26 20.92 35.63
C PHE A 11 12.25 21.52 34.22
N ALA A 12 13.10 22.52 33.96
CA ALA A 12 13.25 23.11 32.63
C ALA A 12 13.79 22.09 31.62
N ASN A 13 14.72 21.22 32.02
CA ASN A 13 15.23 20.15 31.17
C ASN A 13 14.16 19.08 30.87
N LEU A 14 13.37 18.68 31.87
CA LEU A 14 12.24 17.77 31.67
C LEU A 14 11.21 18.36 30.70
N LEU A 15 10.84 19.64 30.88
CA LEU A 15 9.95 20.33 29.95
C LEU A 15 10.53 20.40 28.53
N PHE A 16 11.84 20.66 28.39
CA PHE A 16 12.51 20.68 27.11
C PHE A 16 12.54 19.29 26.45
N VAL A 17 12.84 18.23 27.19
CA VAL A 17 12.83 16.86 26.64
C VAL A 17 11.41 16.43 26.28
N SER A 18 10.40 16.77 27.09
CA SER A 18 9.00 16.49 26.76
C SER A 18 8.51 17.27 25.55
N SER A 19 8.95 18.51 25.33
CA SER A 19 8.56 19.26 24.14
C SER A 19 9.17 18.69 22.86
N LEU A 20 10.37 18.10 22.92
CA LEU A 20 10.98 17.41 21.77
C LEU A 20 10.10 16.25 21.27
N ILE A 21 9.37 15.56 22.14
CA ILE A 21 8.43 14.49 21.76
C ILE A 21 7.30 15.05 20.88
N TRP A 22 6.83 16.27 21.16
CA TRP A 22 5.76 16.91 20.39
C TRP A 22 6.18 17.33 18.98
N PHE A 23 7.46 17.65 18.79
CA PHE A 23 8.03 18.00 17.48
C PHE A 23 8.63 16.81 16.73
N TYR A 24 8.64 15.62 17.35
CA TYR A 24 9.15 14.43 16.69
C TYR A 24 8.11 13.95 15.66
N PRO A 25 8.50 13.80 14.38
CA PRO A 25 7.56 13.37 13.35
C PRO A 25 7.08 11.94 13.61
N SER A 26 5.96 11.58 13.00
CA SER A 26 5.46 10.21 13.13
C SER A 26 6.47 9.21 12.57
N THR A 27 6.57 8.06 13.21
CA THR A 27 7.38 6.92 12.76
C THR A 27 6.53 5.75 12.28
N SER A 28 5.20 5.88 12.31
CA SER A 28 4.30 4.82 11.88
C SER A 28 4.39 4.61 10.37
N ASP A 29 4.35 3.35 9.96
CA ASP A 29 4.37 2.95 8.56
C ASP A 29 3.25 3.63 7.78
N PHE A 30 3.53 3.91 6.50
CA PHE A 30 2.58 4.44 5.52
C PHE A 30 1.95 5.79 5.86
N ARG A 31 2.41 6.50 6.89
CA ARG A 31 1.89 7.83 7.19
C ARG A 31 2.47 8.89 6.27
N CYS A 32 1.58 9.77 5.83
CA CYS A 32 1.87 10.93 4.99
C CYS A 32 2.76 11.99 5.67
N ASP A 33 2.79 12.02 7.01
CA ASP A 33 3.62 12.91 7.83
C ASP A 33 4.90 12.23 8.38
N ASN A 34 5.16 10.97 8.01
CA ASN A 34 6.38 10.25 8.36
C ASN A 34 7.47 10.50 7.30
N PRO A 35 8.57 11.19 7.63
CA PRO A 35 9.67 11.48 6.70
C PRO A 35 10.75 10.39 6.64
N PHE A 36 10.59 9.30 7.40
CA PHE A 36 11.55 8.21 7.44
C PHE A 36 11.29 7.19 6.32
N TRP A 37 12.16 6.18 6.22
CA TRP A 37 12.19 5.22 5.10
C TRP A 37 10.85 4.50 4.84
N ASN A 38 10.04 4.29 5.89
CA ASN A 38 8.77 3.58 5.90
C ASN A 38 7.52 4.49 5.75
N GLY A 39 7.71 5.81 5.61
CA GLY A 39 6.63 6.78 5.46
C GLY A 39 6.23 7.05 4.01
N LEU A 40 5.20 7.88 3.81
CA LEU A 40 4.70 8.32 2.49
C LEU A 40 4.92 9.82 2.22
N SER A 41 5.82 10.50 2.96
CA SER A 41 6.03 11.95 2.78
C SER A 41 6.42 12.30 1.34
N ASP A 42 7.23 11.45 0.70
CA ASP A 42 7.71 11.69 -0.66
C ASP A 42 6.58 11.43 -1.66
N ALA A 43 5.81 10.35 -1.51
CA ALA A 43 4.60 10.10 -2.31
C ALA A 43 3.61 11.26 -2.20
N LYS A 44 3.39 11.77 -0.99
CA LYS A 44 2.53 12.93 -0.72
C LYS A 44 2.99 14.17 -1.49
N ALA A 45 4.28 14.49 -1.43
CA ALA A 45 4.85 15.64 -2.14
C ALA A 45 4.77 15.46 -3.67
N SER A 46 4.94 14.23 -4.15
CA SER A 46 5.06 13.90 -5.58
C SER A 46 3.73 13.91 -6.29
N PHE A 47 2.70 13.36 -5.65
CA PHE A 47 1.36 13.21 -6.22
C PHE A 47 0.36 14.23 -5.65
N ASN A 48 0.81 15.17 -4.81
CA ASN A 48 -0.03 16.12 -4.09
C ASN A 48 -1.16 15.43 -3.30
N ILE A 49 -0.83 14.35 -2.58
CA ILE A 49 -1.82 13.56 -1.83
C ILE A 49 -2.42 14.41 -0.71
N LEU A 50 -3.75 14.52 -0.70
CA LEU A 50 -4.51 15.08 0.40
C LEU A 50 -4.85 13.97 1.40
N GLU A 51 -4.28 14.05 2.60
CA GLU A 51 -4.61 13.16 3.70
C GLU A 51 -5.93 13.60 4.34
N ILE A 52 -6.88 12.67 4.45
CA ILE A 52 -8.15 12.85 5.16
C ILE A 52 -8.18 11.97 6.40
N SER A 53 -8.83 12.43 7.47
CA SER A 53 -8.91 11.68 8.73
C SER A 53 -10.09 10.72 8.77
N SER A 54 -11.10 10.96 7.92
CA SER A 54 -12.28 10.11 7.80
C SER A 54 -12.74 10.04 6.35
N ILE A 55 -13.23 8.87 5.93
CA ILE A 55 -13.89 8.70 4.64
C ILE A 55 -15.17 9.56 4.48
N ALA A 56 -15.75 10.02 5.58
CA ALA A 56 -16.87 10.96 5.55
C ALA A 56 -16.49 12.33 4.95
N GLU A 57 -15.20 12.64 4.84
CA GLU A 57 -14.68 13.87 4.22
C GLU A 57 -14.59 13.78 2.69
N LEU A 58 -14.94 12.64 2.09
CA LEU A 58 -14.96 12.49 0.63
C LEU A 58 -15.93 13.50 -0.01
N PRO A 59 -15.55 14.10 -1.16
CA PRO A 59 -16.41 15.05 -1.85
C PRO A 59 -17.67 14.36 -2.41
N GLU A 60 -18.74 15.14 -2.56
CA GLU A 60 -19.98 14.68 -3.20
C GLU A 60 -19.75 14.39 -4.69
N GLU A 61 -19.05 15.31 -5.37
CA GLU A 61 -18.56 15.14 -6.75
C GLU A 61 -17.28 14.30 -6.75
N VAL A 62 -17.37 13.09 -7.31
CA VAL A 62 -16.28 12.09 -7.27
C VAL A 62 -15.62 11.86 -8.63
N GLU A 63 -16.11 12.50 -9.69
CA GLU A 63 -15.51 12.37 -11.01
C GLU A 63 -14.10 12.97 -11.00
N GLY A 64 -13.11 12.17 -11.42
CA GLY A 64 -11.70 12.56 -11.34
C GLY A 64 -11.08 12.46 -9.94
N VAL A 65 -11.80 11.95 -8.94
CA VAL A 65 -11.28 11.75 -7.58
C VAL A 65 -10.79 10.31 -7.41
N ALA A 66 -9.55 10.17 -6.93
CA ALA A 66 -8.98 8.88 -6.53
C ALA A 66 -8.77 8.86 -5.01
N LEU A 67 -9.25 7.81 -4.35
CA LEU A 67 -8.98 7.52 -2.94
C LEU A 67 -7.95 6.39 -2.86
N LEU A 68 -6.81 6.68 -2.25
CA LEU A 68 -5.80 5.68 -1.89
C LEU A 68 -6.09 5.15 -0.48
N LEU A 69 -6.23 3.83 -0.34
CA LEU A 69 -6.54 3.17 0.92
C LEU A 69 -5.55 2.02 1.19
N ILE A 70 -4.95 2.04 2.38
CA ILE A 70 -4.06 0.98 2.89
C ILE A 70 -4.68 0.43 4.19
N PRO A 71 -5.49 -0.64 4.12
CA PRO A 71 -6.37 -1.02 5.23
C PRO A 71 -5.67 -1.95 6.24
N TYR A 72 -4.80 -1.42 7.10
CA TYR A 72 -4.20 -2.19 8.21
C TYR A 72 -5.06 -2.28 9.49
N THR A 73 -6.30 -1.75 9.44
CA THR A 73 -7.30 -1.90 10.49
C THR A 73 -8.62 -2.39 9.89
N PRO A 74 -9.45 -3.15 10.64
CA PRO A 74 -10.77 -3.55 10.18
C PRO A 74 -11.59 -2.32 9.77
N ILE A 75 -12.25 -2.41 8.61
CA ILE A 75 -13.09 -1.33 8.08
C ILE A 75 -14.49 -1.46 8.69
N GLU A 76 -15.12 -0.38 9.10
CA GLU A 76 -16.45 -0.42 9.69
C GLU A 76 -17.56 -0.54 8.61
N ASP A 77 -18.73 -1.06 8.97
CA ASP A 77 -19.82 -1.29 7.98
C ASP A 77 -20.26 0.01 7.27
N TRP A 78 -20.31 1.12 7.99
CA TRP A 78 -20.67 2.41 7.41
C TRP A 78 -19.60 2.94 6.44
N GLU A 79 -18.33 2.59 6.64
CA GLU A 79 -17.25 2.94 5.71
C GLU A 79 -17.38 2.14 4.41
N ILE A 80 -17.75 0.85 4.49
CA ILE A 80 -18.03 0.02 3.31
C ILE A 80 -19.19 0.61 2.49
N GLU A 81 -20.25 1.09 3.15
CA GLU A 81 -21.38 1.73 2.46
C GLU A 81 -20.93 3.01 1.72
N LEU A 82 -20.09 3.83 2.35
CA LEU A 82 -19.53 5.04 1.74
C LEU A 82 -18.60 4.71 0.56
N LEU A 83 -17.70 3.73 0.70
CA LEU A 83 -16.83 3.25 -0.38
C LEU A 83 -17.64 2.69 -1.56
N SER A 84 -18.66 1.89 -1.28
CA SER A 84 -19.57 1.35 -2.29
C SER A 84 -20.27 2.47 -3.04
N SER A 85 -20.73 3.50 -2.32
CA SER A 85 -21.36 4.66 -2.95
C SER A 85 -20.38 5.50 -3.75
N PHE A 86 -19.15 5.71 -3.25
CA PHE A 86 -18.08 6.43 -3.94
C PHE A 86 -17.75 5.79 -5.31
N LEU A 87 -17.56 4.47 -5.34
CA LEU A 87 -17.36 3.72 -6.58
C LEU A 87 -18.55 3.84 -7.54
N LYS A 88 -19.79 3.66 -7.04
CA LYS A 88 -20.99 3.77 -7.87
C LYS A 88 -21.15 5.14 -8.53
N ARG A 89 -20.76 6.20 -7.84
CA ARG A 89 -20.81 7.58 -8.34
C ARG A 89 -19.70 7.94 -9.34
N GLY A 90 -18.71 7.07 -9.56
CA GLY A 90 -17.65 7.31 -10.54
C GLY A 90 -16.25 7.49 -9.98
N GLY A 91 -16.07 7.41 -8.65
CA GLY A 91 -14.76 7.55 -8.02
C GLY A 91 -13.81 6.38 -8.32
N VAL A 92 -12.51 6.61 -8.15
CA VAL A 92 -11.48 5.58 -8.27
C VAL A 92 -10.99 5.19 -6.88
N LEU A 93 -11.19 3.93 -6.48
CA LEU A 93 -10.65 3.40 -5.22
C LEU A 93 -9.39 2.61 -5.52
N ILE A 94 -8.25 3.06 -5.01
CA ILE A 94 -6.98 2.34 -5.07
C ILE A 94 -6.77 1.69 -3.71
N VAL A 95 -6.88 0.37 -3.65
CA VAL A 95 -6.61 -0.44 -2.47
C VAL A 95 -5.21 -1.02 -2.60
N MET A 96 -4.32 -0.68 -1.69
CA MET A 96 -3.00 -1.31 -1.61
C MET A 96 -2.97 -2.17 -0.36
N ASP A 97 -2.68 -3.45 -0.52
CA ASP A 97 -2.75 -4.41 0.58
C ASP A 97 -1.85 -5.62 0.29
N ASP A 98 -1.08 -6.04 1.28
CA ASP A 98 -0.23 -7.24 1.23
C ASP A 98 -0.73 -8.29 2.23
N TYR A 99 -0.95 -7.88 3.48
CA TYR A 99 -1.28 -8.71 4.65
C TYR A 99 -2.32 -8.05 5.57
N GLY A 100 -2.99 -7.00 5.07
CA GLY A 100 -3.99 -6.23 5.83
C GLY A 100 -5.42 -6.73 5.61
N TYR A 101 -6.36 -5.79 5.61
CA TYR A 101 -7.81 -6.04 5.51
C TYR A 101 -8.35 -5.77 4.09
N GLY A 102 -7.49 -5.69 3.07
CA GLY A 102 -7.89 -5.49 1.68
C GLY A 102 -8.78 -6.62 1.16
N GLY A 103 -8.48 -7.87 1.51
CA GLY A 103 -9.34 -9.01 1.19
C GLY A 103 -10.74 -8.92 1.83
N ASP A 104 -10.84 -8.47 3.08
CA ASP A 104 -12.13 -8.25 3.76
C ASP A 104 -12.95 -7.15 3.09
N LEU A 105 -12.30 -6.05 2.72
CA LEU A 105 -12.89 -4.94 1.98
C LEU A 105 -13.52 -5.43 0.67
N LEU A 106 -12.76 -6.14 -0.17
CA LEU A 106 -13.26 -6.64 -1.45
C LEU A 106 -14.47 -7.54 -1.26
N ARG A 107 -14.40 -8.47 -0.30
CA ARG A 107 -15.50 -9.39 0.02
C ARG A 107 -16.77 -8.65 0.46
N ARG A 108 -16.64 -7.61 1.29
CA ARG A 108 -17.78 -6.81 1.80
C ARG A 108 -18.33 -5.82 0.78
N LEU A 109 -17.53 -5.41 -0.20
CA LEU A 109 -18.01 -4.74 -1.41
C LEU A 109 -18.72 -5.69 -2.40
N GLY A 110 -18.72 -7.00 -2.13
CA GLY A 110 -19.35 -8.02 -2.97
C GLY A 110 -18.47 -8.49 -4.14
N ILE A 111 -17.18 -8.19 -4.11
CA ILE A 111 -16.21 -8.56 -5.14
C ILE A 111 -15.64 -9.94 -4.78
N ARG A 112 -15.78 -10.89 -5.71
CA ARG A 112 -15.29 -12.27 -5.56
C ARG A 112 -14.28 -12.67 -6.61
N ASP A 113 -14.25 -11.94 -7.72
CA ASP A 113 -13.40 -12.26 -8.87
C ASP A 113 -11.98 -11.70 -8.73
N LEU A 114 -11.72 -10.91 -7.68
CA LEU A 114 -10.43 -10.32 -7.35
C LEU A 114 -10.12 -10.60 -5.87
N ILE A 115 -8.98 -11.22 -5.59
CA ILE A 115 -8.60 -11.70 -4.26
C ILE A 115 -7.14 -11.34 -4.00
N PHE A 116 -6.83 -10.77 -2.83
CA PHE A 116 -5.47 -10.71 -2.30
C PHE A 116 -5.12 -12.08 -1.74
N THR A 117 -4.03 -12.69 -2.20
CA THR A 117 -3.66 -14.05 -1.78
C THR A 117 -3.04 -14.06 -0.39
N HIS A 118 -2.38 -12.96 0.00
CA HIS A 118 -1.63 -12.83 1.25
C HIS A 118 -0.46 -13.80 1.40
N GLU A 119 -0.01 -14.43 0.31
CA GLU A 119 1.20 -15.25 0.26
C GLU A 119 2.40 -14.40 -0.13
N LEU A 120 3.58 -14.67 0.44
CA LEU A 120 4.80 -13.91 0.17
C LEU A 120 5.33 -14.23 -1.23
N LEU A 121 5.44 -13.19 -2.07
CA LEU A 121 6.05 -13.27 -3.38
C LEU A 121 7.58 -13.15 -3.28
N LEU A 122 8.29 -14.16 -3.75
CA LEU A 122 9.74 -14.16 -3.85
C LEU A 122 10.19 -14.24 -5.31
N ASP A 123 11.29 -13.56 -5.64
CA ASP A 123 11.94 -13.71 -6.94
C ASP A 123 13.47 -13.73 -6.80
N PRO A 124 14.15 -14.88 -7.05
CA PRO A 124 15.58 -14.97 -6.87
C PRO A 124 16.39 -14.29 -7.98
N LEU A 125 15.77 -13.92 -9.11
CA LEU A 125 16.47 -13.43 -10.30
C LEU A 125 16.10 -11.98 -10.65
N PHE A 126 14.81 -11.67 -10.69
CA PHE A 126 14.25 -10.36 -10.99
C PHE A 126 13.86 -9.65 -9.69
N CYS A 127 14.86 -9.33 -8.85
CA CYS A 127 14.65 -8.63 -7.60
C CYS A 127 15.65 -7.49 -7.36
N TYR A 128 15.31 -6.58 -6.46
CA TYR A 128 16.23 -5.55 -5.99
C TYR A 128 17.05 -6.07 -4.80
N LYS A 129 18.26 -6.58 -5.07
CA LYS A 129 19.27 -7.02 -4.08
C LYS A 129 18.87 -8.20 -3.17
N ASN A 130 17.59 -8.47 -2.99
CA ASN A 130 17.05 -9.51 -2.12
C ASN A 130 15.79 -10.12 -2.77
N PRO A 131 15.60 -11.45 -2.75
CA PRO A 131 14.41 -12.09 -3.32
C PRO A 131 13.07 -11.58 -2.78
N LYS A 132 13.06 -11.05 -1.55
CA LYS A 132 11.89 -10.42 -0.91
C LYS A 132 11.52 -9.06 -1.48
N LEU A 133 12.34 -8.52 -2.39
CA LEU A 133 12.08 -7.28 -3.13
C LEU A 133 11.88 -7.62 -4.62
N PRO A 134 10.88 -8.44 -4.98
CA PRO A 134 10.68 -8.88 -6.36
C PRO A 134 10.31 -7.69 -7.25
N ARG A 135 10.52 -7.83 -8.56
CA ARG A 135 10.13 -6.82 -9.54
C ARG A 135 8.89 -7.25 -10.32
N ALA A 136 7.96 -6.32 -10.52
CA ALA A 136 6.98 -6.45 -11.58
C ALA A 136 7.65 -6.04 -12.89
N ILE A 137 7.62 -6.91 -13.90
CA ILE A 137 8.40 -6.75 -15.14
C ILE A 137 7.54 -6.85 -16.40
N ARG A 138 6.25 -7.09 -16.23
CA ARG A 138 5.27 -7.18 -17.31
C ARG A 138 4.09 -6.32 -16.93
N PHE A 139 3.61 -5.54 -17.90
CA PHE A 139 2.53 -4.60 -17.70
C PHE A 139 1.50 -4.68 -18.80
N SER A 140 0.29 -4.26 -18.47
CA SER A 140 -0.80 -4.07 -19.41
C SER A 140 -0.47 -2.91 -20.37
N PRO A 141 -1.02 -2.90 -21.61
CA PRO A 141 -0.62 -1.94 -22.64
C PRO A 141 -0.75 -0.46 -22.26
N GLU A 142 -1.60 -0.11 -21.30
CA GLU A 142 -1.78 1.25 -20.79
C GLU A 142 -0.57 1.83 -20.03
N PHE A 143 0.33 0.99 -19.51
CA PHE A 143 1.54 1.44 -18.81
C PHE A 143 2.66 1.76 -19.80
N HIS A 144 2.52 2.88 -20.49
CA HIS A 144 3.56 3.38 -21.40
C HIS A 144 4.76 3.94 -20.63
N GLY A 145 5.95 3.41 -20.94
CA GLY A 145 7.21 3.92 -20.38
C GLY A 145 7.61 3.31 -19.03
N VAL A 146 6.78 2.43 -18.46
CA VAL A 146 7.10 1.65 -17.26
C VAL A 146 7.70 0.31 -17.67
N ASN A 147 8.92 0.02 -17.22
CA ASN A 147 9.64 -1.20 -17.57
C ASN A 147 9.78 -2.15 -16.39
N ASP A 148 10.00 -1.60 -15.19
CA ASP A 148 10.17 -2.38 -13.98
C ASP A 148 9.65 -1.61 -12.76
N LEU A 149 8.85 -2.26 -11.91
CA LEU A 149 8.49 -1.74 -10.58
C LEU A 149 9.19 -2.60 -9.52
N ALA A 150 9.84 -1.97 -8.54
CA ALA A 150 10.37 -2.68 -7.40
C ALA A 150 9.33 -2.77 -6.30
N LEU A 151 9.00 -4.00 -5.91
CA LEU A 151 8.10 -4.30 -4.80
C LEU A 151 8.92 -4.63 -3.54
N ASN A 152 8.26 -4.66 -2.39
CA ASN A 152 8.88 -4.90 -1.09
C ASN A 152 7.98 -5.72 -0.18
N HIS A 153 8.34 -6.99 0.02
CA HIS A 153 7.53 -7.97 0.74
C HIS A 153 6.10 -8.08 0.16
N ALA A 154 5.99 -8.01 -1.16
CA ALA A 154 4.70 -8.05 -1.82
C ALA A 154 3.98 -9.39 -1.64
N SER A 155 2.65 -9.31 -1.66
CA SER A 155 1.82 -10.46 -1.95
C SER A 155 1.42 -10.50 -3.44
N THR A 156 0.40 -11.29 -3.78
CA THR A 156 -0.14 -11.42 -5.14
C THR A 156 -1.65 -11.31 -5.18
N LEU A 157 -2.17 -11.24 -6.40
CA LEU A 157 -3.60 -11.17 -6.69
C LEU A 157 -4.02 -12.41 -7.47
N GLU A 158 -5.19 -12.95 -7.12
CA GLU A 158 -5.96 -13.81 -8.02
C GLU A 158 -7.05 -12.97 -8.70
N ALA A 159 -7.15 -13.09 -10.01
CA ALA A 159 -8.08 -12.35 -10.84
C ALA A 159 -8.80 -13.29 -11.80
N SER A 160 -10.11 -13.08 -11.95
CA SER A 160 -10.96 -13.87 -12.84
C SER A 160 -12.09 -13.02 -13.44
N GLY A 161 -12.91 -13.61 -14.31
CA GLY A 161 -14.08 -12.96 -14.87
C GLY A 161 -13.74 -11.68 -15.64
N SER A 162 -14.25 -10.54 -15.14
CA SER A 162 -14.08 -9.22 -15.75
C SER A 162 -12.92 -8.40 -15.19
N VAL A 163 -12.11 -8.98 -14.29
CA VAL A 163 -10.97 -8.31 -13.68
C VAL A 163 -9.82 -8.24 -14.68
N GLU A 164 -9.28 -7.05 -14.87
CA GLU A 164 -8.17 -6.77 -15.77
C GLU A 164 -6.87 -6.68 -14.97
N VAL A 165 -5.92 -7.58 -15.21
CA VAL A 165 -4.62 -7.53 -14.56
C VAL A 165 -3.75 -6.46 -15.22
N LEU A 166 -3.14 -5.62 -14.39
CA LEU A 166 -2.37 -4.44 -14.80
C LEU A 166 -0.87 -4.68 -14.81
N ALA A 167 -0.36 -5.47 -13.86
CA ALA A 167 1.06 -5.75 -13.69
C ALA A 167 1.29 -7.19 -13.20
N TRP A 168 2.41 -7.78 -13.62
CA TRP A 168 2.82 -9.12 -13.22
C TRP A 168 4.28 -9.20 -12.82
N SER A 169 4.58 -10.16 -11.94
CA SER A 169 5.92 -10.60 -11.59
C SER A 169 6.62 -11.34 -12.74
N SER A 170 7.87 -11.77 -12.53
CA SER A 170 8.60 -12.56 -13.52
C SER A 170 8.14 -14.02 -13.54
N SER A 171 8.57 -14.80 -14.55
CA SER A 171 8.33 -16.25 -14.59
C SER A 171 9.21 -17.05 -13.61
N PHE A 172 10.16 -16.40 -12.93
CA PHE A 172 11.04 -17.01 -11.93
C PHE A 172 10.53 -16.82 -10.51
N SER A 173 9.43 -16.06 -10.34
CA SER A 173 8.85 -15.84 -9.03
C SER A 173 8.17 -17.11 -8.50
N TYR A 174 8.08 -17.23 -7.19
CA TYR A 174 7.30 -18.26 -6.50
C TYR A 174 6.62 -17.68 -5.26
N LEU A 175 5.59 -18.38 -4.79
CA LEU A 175 4.90 -18.06 -3.53
C LEU A 175 5.44 -18.96 -2.42
N ASP A 176 5.94 -18.34 -1.37
CA ASP A 176 6.41 -19.01 -0.16
C ASP A 176 5.21 -19.25 0.78
N LEU A 177 4.77 -20.51 0.84
CA LEU A 177 3.55 -20.92 1.55
C LEU A 177 3.82 -21.39 2.99
N ASP A 178 5.07 -21.70 3.33
CA ASP A 178 5.44 -22.19 4.65
C ASP A 178 6.41 -21.28 5.42
N GLY A 179 6.92 -20.24 4.77
CA GLY A 179 7.72 -19.17 5.36
C GLY A 179 9.21 -19.49 5.47
N ASP A 180 9.70 -20.52 4.77
CA ASP A 180 11.10 -20.95 4.84
C ASP A 180 12.02 -20.22 3.85
N LEU A 181 11.43 -19.46 2.92
CA LEU A 181 12.09 -18.65 1.88
C LEU A 181 12.78 -19.45 0.77
N GLU A 182 12.60 -20.76 0.70
CA GLU A 182 13.08 -21.62 -0.37
C GLU A 182 11.91 -22.01 -1.29
N HIS A 183 12.19 -22.49 -2.51
CA HIS A 183 11.10 -22.96 -3.39
C HIS A 183 10.94 -24.47 -3.24
N ASP A 184 9.79 -24.87 -2.71
CA ASP A 184 9.52 -26.25 -2.33
C ASP A 184 8.56 -26.99 -3.28
N TYR A 185 8.54 -28.32 -3.18
CA TYR A 185 7.64 -29.12 -4.02
C TYR A 185 6.18 -28.83 -3.68
N GLY A 186 5.46 -28.28 -4.65
CA GLY A 186 4.04 -27.94 -4.53
C GLY A 186 3.78 -26.45 -4.38
N GLU A 187 4.81 -25.66 -4.12
CA GLU A 187 4.69 -24.21 -4.11
C GLU A 187 4.50 -23.66 -5.52
N PRO A 188 3.53 -22.74 -5.71
CA PRO A 188 3.29 -22.11 -7.00
C PRO A 188 4.54 -21.37 -7.48
N MET A 189 4.94 -21.63 -8.72
CA MET A 189 6.01 -20.91 -9.41
C MET A 189 5.51 -20.39 -10.76
N GLY A 190 5.88 -19.17 -11.11
CA GLY A 190 5.57 -18.57 -12.40
C GLY A 190 5.24 -17.09 -12.30
N VAL A 191 4.42 -16.64 -13.25
CA VAL A 191 4.01 -15.25 -13.39
C VAL A 191 2.78 -15.00 -12.51
N PHE A 192 2.89 -14.11 -11.55
CA PHE A 192 1.79 -13.74 -10.64
C PHE A 192 1.31 -12.32 -10.89
N ALA A 193 0.01 -12.08 -10.73
CA ALA A 193 -0.55 -10.73 -10.79
C ALA A 193 -0.21 -9.98 -9.50
N VAL A 194 0.18 -8.70 -9.64
CA VAL A 194 0.53 -7.82 -8.50
C VAL A 194 -0.24 -6.50 -8.51
N ALA A 195 -0.87 -6.17 -9.64
CA ALA A 195 -1.85 -5.10 -9.71
C ALA A 195 -2.98 -5.50 -10.66
N ALA A 196 -4.21 -5.14 -10.33
CA ALA A 196 -5.39 -5.42 -11.15
C ALA A 196 -6.44 -4.32 -10.98
N ARG A 197 -7.39 -4.22 -11.93
CA ARG A 197 -8.54 -3.34 -11.83
C ARG A 197 -9.84 -4.03 -12.19
N LEU A 198 -10.92 -3.49 -11.63
CA LEU A 198 -12.29 -3.92 -11.88
C LEU A 198 -13.17 -2.68 -11.99
N ARG A 199 -14.11 -2.69 -12.93
CA ARG A 199 -15.13 -1.65 -13.02
C ARG A 199 -16.26 -1.94 -12.02
N MET A 200 -16.60 -0.95 -11.20
CA MET A 200 -17.68 -1.09 -10.21
C MET A 200 -18.61 0.12 -10.26
N GLY A 201 -19.82 -0.09 -10.79
CA GLY A 201 -20.77 0.98 -11.06
C GLY A 201 -20.24 1.96 -12.11
N GLY A 202 -20.18 3.25 -11.77
CA GLY A 202 -19.59 4.28 -12.63
C GLY A 202 -18.06 4.35 -12.57
N GLY A 203 -17.45 3.87 -11.48
CA GLY A 203 -16.04 4.06 -11.16
C GLY A 203 -15.17 2.81 -11.32
N TRP A 204 -13.98 2.87 -10.74
CA TRP A 204 -12.95 1.83 -10.82
C TRP A 204 -12.42 1.47 -9.45
N LEU A 205 -12.25 0.17 -9.21
CA LEU A 205 -11.43 -0.33 -8.13
C LEU A 205 -10.10 -0.80 -8.72
N ILE A 206 -8.99 -0.37 -8.15
CA ILE A 206 -7.63 -0.79 -8.47
C ILE A 206 -7.06 -1.45 -7.21
N ALA A 207 -6.56 -2.67 -7.33
CA ALA A 207 -5.86 -3.38 -6.27
C ALA A 207 -4.38 -3.48 -6.58
N VAL A 208 -3.52 -3.25 -5.59
CA VAL A 208 -2.06 -3.39 -5.68
C VAL A 208 -1.60 -4.22 -4.49
N SER A 209 -0.88 -5.31 -4.73
CA SER A 209 -0.52 -6.29 -3.69
C SER A 209 0.67 -5.91 -2.80
N ASP A 210 1.07 -4.64 -2.85
CA ASP A 210 2.20 -4.09 -2.10
C ASP A 210 2.02 -2.58 -1.84
N PRO A 211 1.63 -2.17 -0.63
CA PRO A 211 1.61 -0.77 -0.21
C PRO A 211 3.00 -0.12 -0.19
N SER A 212 4.05 -0.92 0.00
CA SER A 212 5.42 -0.46 0.18
C SER A 212 6.04 0.11 -1.09
N ILE A 213 5.47 -0.12 -2.27
CA ILE A 213 5.95 0.51 -3.52
C ILE A 213 6.00 2.06 -3.42
N LEU A 214 5.14 2.67 -2.58
CA LEU A 214 5.08 4.12 -2.40
C LEU A 214 5.89 4.67 -1.22
N ILE A 215 6.52 3.83 -0.39
CA ILE A 215 7.27 4.35 0.76
C ILE A 215 8.52 5.11 0.30
N ASN A 216 8.99 6.03 1.13
CA ASN A 216 10.11 6.92 0.83
C ASN A 216 11.37 6.15 0.36
N SER A 217 11.66 4.95 0.89
CA SER A 217 12.81 4.16 0.44
C SER A 217 12.61 3.41 -0.88
N MET A 218 11.37 3.32 -1.38
CA MET A 218 10.99 2.53 -2.56
C MET A 218 10.55 3.39 -3.75
N ILE A 219 9.95 4.56 -3.53
CA ILE A 219 9.32 5.36 -4.58
C ILE A 219 10.28 5.78 -5.72
N ASP A 220 11.58 5.93 -5.43
CA ASP A 220 12.60 6.28 -6.43
C ASP A 220 13.37 5.07 -6.98
N LEU A 221 12.95 3.85 -6.65
CA LEU A 221 13.53 2.63 -7.22
C LEU A 221 12.84 2.27 -8.53
N TYR A 222 13.63 2.08 -9.59
CA TYR A 222 13.15 1.78 -10.94
C TYR A 222 12.08 2.80 -11.38
N ASP A 223 10.92 2.34 -11.86
CA ASP A 223 9.85 3.18 -12.39
C ASP A 223 8.68 3.32 -11.39
N ASN A 224 8.93 3.21 -10.08
CA ASN A 224 7.89 3.27 -9.03
C ASN A 224 7.13 4.61 -8.93
N ARG A 225 7.66 5.69 -9.51
CA ARG A 225 7.15 7.06 -9.44
C ARG A 225 6.27 7.45 -10.62
#